data_AF-A0A0M8TJ02-F1
#
_entry.id   AF-A0A0M8TJ02-F1
#
_cell.length_a   1.000
_cell.length_b   1.000
_cell.length_c   1.000
_cell.angle_alpha   90.00
_cell.angle_beta   90.00
_cell.angle_gamma   90.00
#
_symmetry.space_group_name_H-M   'P 1'
#
loop_
_entity.id
_entity.type
_entity.pdbx_description
1 polymer ?
#
loop_
_entity_poly.entity_id
_entity_poly.type
_entity_poly.pdbx_seq_one_letter_code
_entity_poly.pdbx_strand_id
1 'polypeptide(L)' 'MTGQVYRLTEDGLVEVTDPRTGAQGIFDFQARWQSGELRHADLQMAGWVGRLARRRGARPPAE' A
#
# COMPACT_ATOMS: atom_id res chain seq x y z
N MET A 1 2.25 12.60 12.50
CA MET A 1 2.49 11.98 11.17
C MET A 1 3.27 10.70 11.41
N THR A 2 2.76 9.54 10.99
CA THR A 2 3.19 8.20 11.47
C THR A 2 4.55 7.73 10.92
N GLY A 3 5.15 8.44 9.95
CA GLY A 3 6.49 8.13 9.44
C GLY A 3 6.62 6.78 8.71
N GLN A 4 5.52 6.05 8.54
CA GLN A 4 5.48 4.77 7.85
C GLN A 4 5.73 4.96 6.34
N VAL A 5 6.43 4.00 5.75
CA VAL A 5 6.74 3.96 4.32
C VAL A 5 5.70 3.09 3.62
N TYR A 6 5.11 3.62 2.54
CA TYR A 6 4.08 2.94 1.76
C TYR A 6 4.62 2.63 0.36
N ARG A 7 4.65 1.36 -0.01
CA ARG A 7 5.09 0.88 -1.31
C ARG A 7 3.96 0.11 -1.99
N LEU A 8 3.77 0.38 -3.28
CA LEU A 8 2.84 -0.39 -4.10
C LEU A 8 3.52 -1.68 -4.58
N THR A 9 2.86 -2.82 -4.41
CA THR A 9 3.31 -4.11 -4.94
C THR A 9 2.80 -4.32 -6.37
N GLU A 10 3.40 -5.28 -7.08
CA GLU A 10 2.97 -5.63 -8.45
C GLU A 10 1.54 -6.17 -8.51
N ASP A 11 1.07 -6.81 -7.42
CA ASP A 11 -0.30 -7.32 -7.27
C ASP A 11 -1.34 -6.23 -6.96
N GLY A 12 -0.93 -4.97 -6.86
CA GLY A 12 -1.81 -3.85 -6.53
C GLY A 12 -2.15 -3.72 -5.04
N LEU A 13 -1.42 -4.42 -4.18
CA LEU A 13 -1.48 -4.25 -2.72
C LEU A 13 -0.50 -3.19 -2.26
N VAL A 14 -0.67 -2.73 -1.02
CA VAL A 14 0.16 -1.70 -0.40
C VAL A 14 0.96 -2.35 0.73
N GLU A 15 2.26 -2.46 0.53
CA GLU A 15 3.21 -2.81 1.59
C GLU A 15 3.48 -1.56 2.44
N VAL A 16 3.35 -1.72 3.76
CA VAL A 16 3.58 -0.68 4.75
C VAL A 16 4.68 -1.12 5.69
N THR A 17 5.74 -0.33 5.79
CA THR A 17 6.86 -0.56 6.72
C THR A 17 6.89 0.55 7.76
N ASP A 18 6.97 0.18 9.04
CA ASP A 18 7.30 1.12 10.11
C ASP A 18 8.83 1.18 10.28
N PRO A 19 9.49 2.27 9.89
CA PRO A 19 10.95 2.37 9.98
C PRO A 19 11.46 2.43 11.42
N ARG A 20 10.60 2.67 12.41
CA ARG A 20 10.99 2.73 13.83
C ARG A 20 11.13 1.35 14.45
N THR A 21 10.29 0.41 14.01
CA THR A 21 10.23 -0.95 14.56
C THR A 21 10.72 -2.00 13.57
N GLY A 22 10.82 -1.66 12.28
CA GLY A 22 11.09 -2.60 11.19
C GLY A 22 9.86 -3.45 10.79
N ALA A 23 8.73 -3.31 11.50
CA ALA A 23 7.54 -4.11 11.25
C ALA A 23 6.94 -3.80 9.88
N GLN A 24 6.51 -4.85 9.19
CA GLN A 24 5.92 -4.75 7.85
C GLN A 24 4.52 -5.38 7.81
N GLY A 25 3.66 -4.84 6.96
CA GLY A 25 2.34 -5.41 6.69
C GLY A 25 1.88 -5.11 5.27
N ILE A 26 1.09 -6.03 4.71
CA ILE A 26 0.48 -5.89 3.40
C ILE A 26 -0.99 -5.53 3.59
N PHE A 27 -1.45 -4.52 2.86
CA PHE A 27 -2.80 -3.98 2.94
C PHE A 27 -3.41 -3.79 1.57
N ASP A 28 -4.74 -3.81 1.48
CA ASP A 28 -5.45 -3.34 0.29
C ASP A 28 -5.57 -1.79 0.28
N PHE A 29 -6.14 -1.24 -0.79
CA PHE A 29 -6.37 0.21 -0.93
C PHE A 29 -7.39 0.78 0.09
N GLN A 30 -8.07 -0.08 0.85
CA GLN A 30 -8.98 0.31 1.93
C GLN A 30 -8.30 0.16 3.31
N ALA A 31 -6.98 -0.05 3.34
CA ALA A 31 -6.20 -0.35 4.54
C ALA A 31 -6.66 -1.61 5.28
N ARG A 32 -7.27 -2.58 4.58
CA ARG A 32 -7.52 -3.91 5.18
C ARG A 32 -6.25 -4.72 5.16
N TRP A 33 -5.90 -5.23 6.33
CA TRP A 33 -4.75 -6.10 6.53
C TRP A 33 -4.91 -7.43 5.77
N GLN A 34 -3.85 -7.84 5.07
CA GLN A 34 -3.75 -9.11 4.36
C GLN A 34 -2.73 -10.05 5.01
N SER A 35 -1.54 -9.52 5.32
CA SER A 35 -0.44 -10.30 5.91
C SER A 35 0.59 -9.42 6.62
N GLY A 36 1.47 -10.04 7.41
CA GLY A 36 2.57 -9.37 8.11
C GLY A 36 2.29 -9.00 9.56
N GLU A 37 3.30 -8.40 10.20
CA GLU A 37 3.34 -8.04 11.61
C GLU A 37 2.60 -6.74 11.90
N LEU A 38 2.69 -5.77 10.98
CA LEU A 38 1.99 -4.50 11.09
C LEU A 38 0.50 -4.74 10.82
N ARG A 39 -0.35 -4.58 11.85
CA ARG A 39 -1.80 -4.82 11.73
C ARG A 39 -2.61 -3.60 11.35
N HIS A 40 -2.04 -2.40 11.41
CA HIS A 40 -2.76 -1.15 11.21
C HIS A 40 -1.95 -0.25 10.29
N ALA A 41 -2.60 0.25 9.23
CA ALA A 41 -2.06 1.22 8.30
C ALA A 41 -2.98 2.44 8.22
N ASP A 42 -2.43 3.58 7.83
CA ASP A 42 -3.22 4.79 7.60
C ASP A 42 -4.08 4.63 6.34
N LEU A 43 -5.40 4.77 6.51
CA LEU A 43 -6.39 4.59 5.44
C LEU A 43 -6.25 5.62 4.31
N GLN A 44 -5.88 6.86 4.62
CA GLN A 44 -5.70 7.89 3.61
C GLN A 44 -4.47 7.60 2.75
N MET A 45 -3.36 7.21 3.38
CA MET A 45 -2.12 6.88 2.68
C MET A 45 -2.25 5.60 1.85
N ALA A 46 -2.81 4.52 2.43
CA ALA A 46 -3.06 3.28 1.70
C ALA A 46 -4.00 3.51 0.50
N GLY A 47 -5.06 4.29 0.69
CA GLY A 47 -5.99 4.64 -0.38
C GLY A 47 -5.36 5.51 -1.47
N TRP A 48 -4.49 6.46 -1.12
CA TRP A 48 -3.77 7.28 -2.09
C TRP A 48 -2.80 6.44 -2.93
N VAL A 49 -1.98 5.61 -2.29
CA VAL A 49 -1.01 4.74 -2.98
C VAL A 49 -1.73 3.70 -3.86
N GLY A 50 -2.79 3.06 -3.35
CA GLY A 50 -3.57 2.10 -4.13
C GLY A 50 -4.30 2.72 -5.34
N ARG A 51 -4.77 3.97 -5.24
CA ARG A 51 -5.37 4.67 -6.40
C ARG A 51 -4.33 5.08 -7.45
N LEU A 52 -3.10 5.38 -7.05
CA LEU A 52 -2.00 5.66 -7.98
C LEU A 52 -1.69 4.42 -8.84
N ALA A 53 -1.79 3.23 -8.25
CA ALA A 53 -1.68 1.94 -8.96
C ALA A 53 -2.70 1.82 -10.08
N ARG A 54 -3.99 2.04 -9.75
CA ARG A 54 -5.09 1.94 -10.71
C ARG A 54 -4.92 2.90 -11.88
N ARG A 55 -4.37 4.09 -11.64
CA ARG A 55 -4.09 5.07 -12.72
C ARG A 55 -2.89 4.68 -13.58
N ARG A 56 -1.86 4.03 -13.02
CA ARG A 56 -0.68 3.56 -13.77
C ARG A 56 -0.92 2.26 -14.53
N GLY A 57 -1.75 1.35 -13.99
CA GLY A 57 -2.21 0.13 -14.67
C GLY A 57 -3.22 0.41 -15.78
N ALA A 58 -3.86 1.59 -15.77
CA ALA A 58 -4.70 2.08 -16.87
C ALA A 58 -3.88 2.65 -18.05
N ARG A 59 -2.70 2.09 -18.33
CA ARG A 59 -2.08 2.26 -19.65
C ARG A 59 -2.96 1.47 -20.62
N PRO A 60 -3.61 2.11 -21.63
CA PRO A 60 -4.41 1.37 -22.58
C PRO A 60 -3.54 0.29 -23.25
N PRO A 61 -4.10 -0.87 -23.60
CA PRO A 61 -3.37 -1.83 -24.43
C PRO A 61 -2.89 -1.07 -25.67
N ALA A 62 -1.61 -1.23 -26.00
CA ALA A 62 -1.09 -0.71 -27.25
C ALA A 62 -1.82 -1.45 -28.38
N GLU A 63 -2.59 -0.71 -29.17
CA GLU A 63 -3.14 -1.16 -30.44
C GLU A 63 -2.02 -1.25 -31.48
#